data_AF-E2AAR8-F1
#
_entry.id   AF-E2AAR8-F1
#
_cell.length_a   1.000
_cell.length_b   1.000
_cell.length_c   1.000
_cell.angle_alpha   90.00
_cell.angle_beta   90.00
_cell.angle_gamma   90.00
#
_symmetry.space_group_name_H-M   'P 1'
#
loop_
_entity.id
_entity.type
_entity.pdbx_description
1 polymer ?
#
loop_
_entity_poly.entity_id
_entity_poly.type
_entity_poly.pdbx_seq_one_letter_code
_entity_poly.pdbx_strand_id
1 'polypeptide(L)'
;TGYYRVNYDAENWNRLSTYLNDKYLFGQLHVLNRAKIIDDTFHFVMSGQLNWTVFLNISQYLQQDTDYIAWYPMFKNLEYISNFFA
;
A
#
# COMPACT_ATOMS: atom_id res chain seq x y z
N THR A 1 -11.18 -11.50 10.37
CA THR A 1 -10.94 -10.07 10.01
C THR A 1 -10.97 -9.24 11.28
N GLY A 2 -10.23 -8.14 11.34
CA GLY A 2 -10.21 -7.22 12.47
C GLY A 2 -10.30 -5.77 12.01
N TYR A 3 -11.01 -4.93 12.78
CA TYR A 3 -11.25 -3.52 12.46
C TYR A 3 -10.17 -2.62 13.07
N TYR A 4 -8.96 -2.71 12.51
CA TYR A 4 -7.81 -1.91 12.94
C TYR A 4 -6.83 -1.71 11.78
N ARG A 5 -6.02 -0.65 11.84
CA ARG A 5 -4.88 -0.40 10.94
C ARG A 5 -3.61 -0.94 11.57
N VAL A 6 -2.65 -1.37 10.76
CA VAL A 6 -1.37 -1.90 11.28
C VAL A 6 -0.22 -1.03 10.81
N ASN A 7 0.44 -0.35 11.75
CA ASN A 7 1.65 0.42 11.48
C ASN A 7 2.88 -0.37 11.93
N TYR A 8 3.88 -0.48 11.06
CA TYR A 8 5.15 -1.13 11.35
C TYR A 8 6.26 -0.10 11.56
N ASP A 9 7.37 -0.50 12.16
CA ASP A 9 8.60 0.30 12.12
C ASP A 9 9.19 0.38 10.70
N ALA A 10 10.18 1.26 10.52
CA ALA A 10 10.80 1.52 9.23
C ALA A 10 11.47 0.28 8.62
N GLU A 11 12.06 -0.59 9.43
CA GLU A 11 12.73 -1.81 8.95
C GLU A 11 11.71 -2.79 8.39
N ASN A 12 10.60 -2.99 9.10
CA ASN A 12 9.52 -3.86 8.68
C ASN A 12 8.80 -3.31 7.43
N TRP A 13 8.61 -2.00 7.30
CA TRP A 13 8.10 -1.41 6.06
C TRP A 13 9.04 -1.65 4.87
N ASN A 14 10.36 -1.54 5.07
CA ASN A 14 11.34 -1.82 4.02
C ASN A 14 11.31 -3.30 3.59
N ARG A 15 11.26 -4.21 4.56
CA ARG A 15 11.13 -5.65 4.29
C ARG A 15 9.83 -5.95 3.54
N LEU A 16 8.72 -5.34 3.93
CA LEU A 16 7.43 -5.52 3.26
C LEU A 16 7.46 -4.98 1.82
N SER A 17 8.06 -3.80 1.62
CA SER A 17 8.26 -3.23 0.28
C SER A 17 9.07 -4.18 -0.60
N THR A 18 10.17 -4.74 -0.08
CA THR A 18 11.00 -5.71 -0.80
C THR A 18 10.21 -6.97 -1.16
N TYR A 19 9.45 -7.50 -0.20
CA TYR A 19 8.63 -8.70 -0.40
C TYR A 19 7.53 -8.49 -1.45
N LEU A 20 6.84 -7.34 -1.42
CA LEU A 20 5.76 -7.03 -2.35
C LEU A 20 6.28 -6.80 -3.77
N ASN A 21 7.45 -6.18 -3.93
CA ASN A 21 8.05 -5.95 -5.25
C ASN A 21 8.74 -7.18 -5.84
N ASP A 22 8.85 -8.29 -5.09
CA ASP A 22 9.32 -9.56 -5.64
C ASP A 22 8.21 -10.24 -6.45
N LYS A 23 8.50 -10.55 -7.71
CA LYS A 23 7.57 -11.13 -8.69
C LYS A 23 6.99 -12.49 -8.28
N TYR A 24 7.69 -13.26 -7.46
CA TYR A 24 7.27 -14.60 -7.04
C TYR A 24 6.67 -14.64 -5.64
N LEU A 25 7.05 -13.68 -4.77
CA LEU A 25 6.58 -13.66 -3.39
C LEU A 25 5.25 -12.92 -3.21
N PHE A 26 5.01 -11.83 -3.94
CA PHE A 26 3.83 -11.00 -3.70
C PHE A 26 2.49 -11.78 -3.81
N GLY A 27 2.41 -12.73 -4.75
CA GLY A 27 1.23 -13.56 -4.98
C GLY A 27 0.91 -14.52 -3.82
N GLN A 28 1.84 -14.74 -2.89
CA GLN A 28 1.61 -15.53 -1.68
C GLN A 28 0.82 -14.75 -0.62
N LEU A 29 0.88 -13.41 -0.65
CA LEU A 29 0.02 -12.58 0.18
C LEU A 29 -1.39 -12.55 -0.40
N HIS A 30 -2.38 -12.88 0.42
CA HIS A 30 -3.78 -12.80 0.02
C HIS A 30 -4.14 -11.39 -0.49
N VAL A 31 -4.93 -11.30 -1.56
CA VAL A 31 -5.28 -10.03 -2.23
C VAL A 31 -5.83 -8.96 -1.26
N LEU A 32 -6.64 -9.38 -0.28
CA LEU A 32 -7.17 -8.46 0.74
C LEU A 32 -6.08 -7.85 1.64
N ASN A 33 -5.00 -8.58 1.92
CA ASN A 33 -3.88 -8.05 2.69
C ASN A 33 -3.09 -7.04 1.84
N ARG A 34 -2.89 -7.33 0.56
CA ARG A 34 -2.22 -6.41 -0.38
C ARG A 34 -3.00 -5.10 -0.51
N ALA A 35 -4.32 -5.19 -0.71
CA ALA A 35 -5.22 -4.04 -0.70
C ALA A 35 -5.13 -3.25 0.62
N LYS A 36 -5.18 -3.94 1.77
CA LYS A 36 -5.10 -3.31 3.09
C LYS A 36 -3.78 -2.57 3.30
N ILE A 37 -2.65 -3.11 2.81
CA ILE A 37 -1.34 -2.45 2.91
C ILE A 37 -1.33 -1.11 2.18
N ILE A 38 -1.91 -1.03 0.97
CA ILE A 38 -2.02 0.23 0.23
C ILE A 38 -2.90 1.25 0.96
N ASP A 39 -4.04 0.81 1.52
CA ASP A 39 -4.92 1.69 2.29
C ASP A 39 -4.26 2.21 3.58
N ASP A 40 -3.64 1.32 4.36
CA ASP A 40 -3.02 1.65 5.63
C ASP A 40 -1.82 2.59 5.43
N THR A 41 -0.95 2.29 4.45
CA THR A 41 0.23 3.14 4.17
C THR A 41 -0.17 4.54 3.71
N PHE A 42 -1.18 4.67 2.84
CA PHE A 42 -1.68 5.98 2.45
C PHE A 42 -2.25 6.75 3.63
N HIS A 43 -3.06 6.11 4.48
CA HIS A 43 -3.58 6.76 5.69
C HIS A 43 -2.48 7.26 6.63
N PHE A 44 -1.42 6.46 6.85
CA PHE A 44 -0.30 6.88 7.69
C PHE A 44 0.48 8.03 7.09
N VAL A 45 0.59 8.09 5.77
CA VAL A 45 1.18 9.23 5.09
C VAL A 45 0.34 10.49 5.27
N MET A 46 -0.98 10.40 5.08
CA MET A 46 -1.88 11.56 5.23
C MET A 46 -2.01 12.04 6.68
N SER A 47 -1.76 11.17 7.66
CA SER A 47 -1.70 11.53 9.08
C SER A 47 -0.30 11.94 9.57
N GLY A 48 0.70 11.99 8.68
CA GLY A 48 2.08 12.37 9.03
C GLY A 48 2.85 11.33 9.84
N GLN A 49 2.36 10.10 9.93
CA GLN A 49 2.97 9.00 10.67
C GLN A 49 3.93 8.16 9.83
N LEU A 50 3.87 8.29 8.50
CA LEU A 50 4.73 7.57 7.56
C LEU A 50 5.24 8.53 6.49
N ASN A 51 6.48 8.35 6.05
CA ASN A 51 7.05 9.14 4.98
C ASN A 51 6.43 8.74 3.63
N TRP A 52 6.07 9.72 2.80
CA TRP A 52 5.53 9.54 1.46
C TRP A 52 6.36 8.56 0.60
N THR A 53 7.69 8.58 0.72
CA THR A 53 8.59 7.66 0.00
C THR A 53 8.31 6.18 0.32
N VAL A 54 7.90 5.85 1.56
CA VAL A 54 7.56 4.47 1.92
C VAL A 54 6.30 4.00 1.18
N PHE A 55 5.27 4.84 1.14
CA PHE A 55 4.05 4.56 0.38
C PHE A 55 4.36 4.36 -1.11
N LEU A 56 5.20 5.23 -1.70
CA LEU A 56 5.60 5.09 -3.10
C LEU A 56 6.33 3.77 -3.36
N ASN A 57 7.33 3.43 -2.54
CA ASN A 57 8.10 2.18 -2.70
C ASN A 57 7.21 0.94 -2.59
N ILE A 58 6.23 0.95 -1.68
CA ILE A 58 5.24 -0.12 -1.58
C ILE A 58 4.36 -0.14 -2.83
N SER A 59 3.80 1.00 -3.24
CA SER A 59 2.85 1.07 -4.35
C SER A 59 3.38 0.55 -5.70
N GLN A 60 4.70 0.51 -5.87
CA GLN A 60 5.35 0.00 -7.08
C GLN A 60 4.94 -1.44 -7.42
N TYR A 61 4.65 -2.29 -6.42
CA TYR A 61 4.24 -3.67 -6.69
C TYR A 61 2.93 -3.77 -7.48
N LEU A 62 2.08 -2.74 -7.42
CA LEU A 62 0.81 -2.76 -8.16
C LEU A 62 1.02 -2.93 -9.66
N GLN A 63 2.18 -2.49 -10.20
CA GLN A 63 2.52 -2.68 -11.62
C GLN A 63 2.49 -4.15 -12.05
N GLN A 64 2.77 -5.10 -11.14
CA GLN A 64 2.76 -6.54 -11.41
C GLN A 64 1.50 -7.25 -10.89
N ASP A 65 0.62 -6.55 -10.17
CA ASP A 65 -0.61 -7.13 -9.61
C ASP A 65 -1.78 -6.95 -10.58
N THR A 66 -2.40 -8.06 -11.00
CA THR A 66 -3.56 -8.03 -11.91
C THR A 66 -4.90 -8.11 -11.17
N ASP A 67 -4.89 -8.25 -9.85
CA ASP A 67 -6.12 -8.34 -9.07
C ASP A 67 -6.74 -6.94 -8.83
N TYR A 68 -7.96 -6.72 -9.34
CA TYR A 68 -8.70 -5.47 -9.15
C TYR A 68 -8.83 -5.05 -7.68
N ILE A 69 -9.03 -6.02 -6.78
CA ILE A 69 -9.19 -5.78 -5.34
C ILE A 69 -7.92 -5.12 -4.75
N ALA A 70 -6.73 -5.51 -5.22
CA ALA A 70 -5.48 -4.89 -4.78
C ALA A 70 -5.34 -3.45 -5.27
N TRP A 71 -5.85 -3.14 -6.46
CA TRP A 71 -5.84 -1.80 -7.06
C TRP A 71 -6.88 -0.84 -6.51
N TYR A 72 -8.02 -1.34 -6.01
CA TYR A 72 -9.14 -0.52 -5.56
C TYR A 72 -8.74 0.61 -4.57
N PRO A 73 -7.92 0.35 -3.52
CA PRO A 73 -7.46 1.40 -2.62
C PRO A 73 -6.62 2.47 -3.33
N MET A 74 -5.79 2.09 -4.29
CA MET A 74 -4.99 3.05 -5.06
C MET A 74 -5.88 4.01 -5.87
N PHE A 75 -6.96 3.52 -6.48
CA PHE A 75 -7.89 4.40 -7.19
C PHE A 75 -8.56 5.41 -6.25
N LYS A 76 -8.96 4.99 -5.05
CA LYS A 76 -9.51 5.89 -4.02
C LYS A 76 -8.49 6.93 -3.56
N ASN A 77 -7.23 6.51 -3.40
CA ASN A 77 -6.14 7.41 -3.03
C ASN A 77 -5.88 8.45 -4.12
N LEU A 78 -5.84 8.04 -5.40
CA LEU A 78 -5.66 8.96 -6.53
C LEU A 78 -6.84 9.93 -6.69
N GLU A 79 -8.07 9.46 -6.51
CA GLU A 79 -9.27 10.31 -6.48
C GLU A 79 -9.15 11.37 -5.37
N TYR A 80 -8.76 10.96 -4.16
CA TYR A 80 -8.53 11.88 -3.06
C TYR A 80 -7.45 12.93 -3.39
N ILE A 81 -6.30 12.48 -3.92
CA ILE A 81 -5.18 13.35 -4.27
C ILE A 81 -5.54 14.33 -5.39
N SER A 82 -6.35 13.89 -6.37
CA SER A 82 -6.74 14.72 -7.51
C SER A 82 -7.45 16.00 -7.09
N ASN A 83 -8.18 15.98 -5.97
CA ASN A 83 -8.86 17.16 -5.41
C ASN A 83 -7.89 18.26 -4.91
N PHE A 84 -6.61 17.97 -4.69
CA PHE A 84 -5.62 19.01 -4.36
C PHE A 84 -5.09 19.76 -5.58
N PHE A 85 -5.23 19.18 -6.77
CA PHE A 85 -4.73 19.74 -8.02
C PHE A 85 -5.83 20.40 -8.86
N ALA A 86 -7.09 20.24 -8.45
CA ALA A 86 -8.25 20.92 -9.04
C ALA A 86 -8.32 22.38 -8.55
#